data_AF-A0A8T5ENG0-F1
#
_entry.id   AF-A0A8T5ENG0-F1
#
_cell.length_a   1.000
_cell.length_b   1.000
_cell.length_c   1.000
_cell.angle_alpha   90.00
_cell.angle_beta   90.00
_cell.angle_gamma   90.00
#
_symmetry.space_group_name_H-M   'P 1'
#
loop_
_entity.id
_entity.type
_entity.pdbx_description
1 polymer ?
#
loop_
_entity_poly.entity_id
_entity_poly.type
_entity_poly.pdbx_seq_one_letter_code
_entity_poly.pdbx_strand_id
1 'polypeptide(L)'
;MADGGTSTMIMLVTSLLLSGAASVVLIQSWGEVTQANGINATGRAADAETDVSFSGDRSDVLLDTSGANQEITLYFQNTGIRPLDKSSFSIFIEGTYSTTVGSASLYPPSGVWGSDHVLEVTVSDASFSFSDNDRVTVTIVVQSTVSEGVKGTSSETAEVRLSV
;
A
#
# COMPACT_ATOMS: atom_id res chain seq x y z
N MET A 1 -52.68 -46.02 -26.82
CA MET A 1 -51.22 -45.75 -26.85
C MET A 1 -51.06 -44.33 -27.35
N ALA A 2 -51.31 -43.38 -26.45
CA ALA A 2 -51.34 -41.95 -26.75
C ALA A 2 -50.15 -41.30 -26.05
N ASP A 3 -49.49 -40.40 -26.78
CA ASP A 3 -48.78 -39.23 -26.23
C ASP A 3 -47.42 -39.43 -25.52
N GLY A 4 -46.46 -40.07 -26.20
CA GLY A 4 -45.04 -39.98 -25.83
C GLY A 4 -44.28 -38.81 -26.49
N GLY A 5 -44.80 -38.26 -27.59
CA GLY A 5 -44.15 -37.22 -28.39
C GLY A 5 -44.25 -35.82 -27.79
N THR A 6 -45.39 -35.47 -27.17
CA THR A 6 -45.57 -34.15 -26.55
C THR A 6 -44.80 -34.05 -25.24
N SER A 7 -44.81 -35.11 -24.42
CA SER A 7 -44.02 -35.17 -23.19
C SER A 7 -42.51 -35.06 -23.43
N THR A 8 -42.00 -35.74 -24.47
CA THR A 8 -40.57 -35.64 -24.86
C THR A 8 -40.22 -34.25 -25.40
N MET A 9 -41.11 -33.62 -26.18
CA MET A 9 -40.91 -32.24 -26.65
C MET A 9 -40.92 -31.23 -25.49
N ILE A 10 -41.85 -31.38 -24.54
CA ILE A 10 -41.91 -30.54 -23.33
C ILE A 10 -40.64 -30.72 -22.48
N MET A 11 -40.17 -31.96 -22.28
CA MET A 11 -38.91 -32.23 -21.58
C MET A 11 -37.70 -31.64 -22.29
N LEU A 12 -37.66 -31.70 -23.63
CA LEU A 12 -36.59 -31.11 -24.41
C LEU A 12 -36.60 -29.58 -24.26
N VAL A 13 -37.75 -28.93 -24.48
CA VAL A 13 -37.89 -27.47 -24.35
C VAL A 13 -37.54 -27.00 -22.94
N THR A 14 -38.02 -27.68 -21.90
CA THR A 14 -37.70 -27.34 -20.51
C THR A 14 -36.22 -27.52 -20.19
N SER A 15 -35.58 -28.58 -20.70
CA SER A 15 -34.12 -28.79 -20.55
C SER A 15 -33.30 -27.71 -21.26
N LEU A 16 -33.73 -27.26 -22.45
CA LEU A 16 -33.08 -26.17 -23.18
C LEU A 16 -33.22 -24.84 -22.44
N LEU A 17 -34.41 -24.54 -21.90
CA LEU A 17 -34.64 -23.33 -21.13
C LEU A 17 -33.80 -23.31 -19.85
N LEU A 18 -33.74 -24.44 -19.14
CA LEU A 18 -32.90 -24.58 -17.95
C LEU A 18 -31.41 -24.46 -18.28
N SER A 19 -30.96 -25.10 -19.37
CA SER A 19 -29.58 -24.98 -19.86
C SER A 19 -29.25 -23.55 -20.27
N GLY A 20 -30.18 -22.84 -20.91
CA GLY A 20 -30.02 -21.44 -21.30
C GLY A 20 -29.89 -20.52 -20.08
N ALA A 21 -30.79 -20.66 -19.10
CA ALA A 21 -30.74 -19.90 -17.86
C ALA A 21 -29.44 -20.17 -17.07
N ALA A 22 -29.04 -21.44 -16.94
CA ALA A 22 -27.78 -21.81 -16.30
C ALA A 22 -26.56 -21.24 -17.03
N SER A 23 -26.57 -21.22 -18.38
CA SER A 23 -25.48 -20.66 -19.18
C SER A 23 -25.33 -19.16 -18.96
N VAL A 24 -26.43 -18.42 -18.86
CA VAL A 24 -26.39 -16.96 -18.59
C VAL A 24 -25.73 -16.68 -17.24
N VAL A 25 -26.13 -17.41 -16.19
CA VAL A 25 -25.54 -17.25 -14.84
C VAL A 25 -24.05 -17.63 -14.85
N LEU A 26 -23.68 -18.71 -15.53
CA LEU A 26 -22.28 -19.11 -15.67
C LEU A 26 -21.45 -18.03 -16.39
N ILE A 27 -21.95 -17.47 -17.48
CA ILE A 27 -21.25 -16.39 -18.21
C ILE A 27 -21.07 -15.16 -17.33
N GLN A 28 -22.10 -14.76 -16.58
CA GLN A 28 -22.01 -13.63 -15.65
C GLN A 28 -20.96 -13.87 -14.57
N SER A 29 -20.98 -15.02 -13.91
CA SER A 29 -19.99 -15.36 -12.88
C SER A 29 -18.56 -15.44 -13.42
N TRP A 30 -18.36 -15.98 -14.63
CA TRP A 30 -17.05 -15.96 -15.29
C TRP A 30 -16.61 -14.54 -15.64
N GLY A 31 -17.53 -13.66 -16.04
CA GLY A 31 -17.25 -12.24 -16.25
C GLY A 31 -16.76 -11.55 -14.97
N GLU A 32 -17.41 -11.80 -13.85
CA GLU A 32 -16.98 -11.27 -12.55
C GLU A 32 -15.61 -11.80 -12.12
N VAL A 33 -15.35 -13.11 -12.30
CA VAL A 33 -14.04 -13.72 -11.98
C VAL A 33 -12.93 -13.14 -12.86
N THR A 34 -13.17 -12.94 -14.15
CA THR A 34 -12.17 -12.35 -15.06
C THR A 34 -11.87 -10.90 -14.70
N GLN A 35 -12.90 -10.11 -14.35
CA GLN A 35 -12.72 -8.75 -13.86
C GLN A 35 -11.91 -8.71 -12.56
N ALA A 36 -12.27 -9.54 -11.58
CA ALA A 36 -11.55 -9.62 -10.30
C ALA A 36 -10.08 -10.02 -10.50
N ASN A 37 -9.82 -11.00 -11.37
CA ASN A 37 -8.46 -11.41 -11.72
C ASN A 37 -7.67 -10.28 -12.38
N GLY A 38 -8.30 -9.49 -13.26
CA GLY A 38 -7.68 -8.31 -13.87
C GLY A 38 -7.25 -7.28 -12.83
N ILE A 39 -8.15 -6.91 -11.91
CA ILE A 39 -7.86 -5.97 -10.82
C ILE A 39 -6.73 -6.49 -9.93
N ASN A 40 -6.76 -7.78 -9.56
CA ASN A 40 -5.70 -8.39 -8.75
C ASN A 40 -4.35 -8.45 -9.48
N ALA A 41 -4.34 -8.61 -10.79
CA ALA A 41 -3.10 -8.57 -11.59
C ALA A 41 -2.51 -7.15 -11.60
N THR A 42 -3.34 -6.13 -11.88
CA THR A 42 -2.90 -4.73 -11.86
C THR A 42 -2.49 -4.28 -10.46
N GLY A 43 -3.19 -4.72 -9.41
CA GLY A 43 -2.83 -4.44 -8.02
C GLY A 43 -1.46 -5.00 -7.65
N ARG A 44 -1.18 -6.26 -7.98
CA ARG A 44 0.15 -6.86 -7.74
C ARG A 44 1.26 -6.18 -8.52
N ALA A 45 0.98 -5.75 -9.76
CA ALA A 45 1.94 -4.95 -10.52
C ALA A 45 2.18 -3.60 -9.82
N ALA A 46 1.13 -2.94 -9.33
CA ALA A 46 1.26 -1.70 -8.59
C ALA A 46 2.08 -1.85 -7.31
N ASP A 47 1.89 -2.94 -6.54
CA ASP A 47 2.71 -3.27 -5.37
C ASP A 47 4.19 -3.45 -5.77
N ALA A 48 4.47 -4.21 -6.84
CA ALA A 48 5.84 -4.45 -7.31
C ALA A 48 6.54 -3.18 -7.84
N GLU A 49 5.77 -2.21 -8.33
CA GLU A 49 6.28 -0.92 -8.85
C GLU A 49 6.36 0.17 -7.78
N THR A 50 5.81 -0.09 -6.59
CA THR A 50 5.83 0.80 -5.43
C THR A 50 6.95 0.35 -4.52
N ASP A 51 7.90 1.24 -4.23
CA ASP A 51 9.00 0.90 -3.34
C ASP A 51 9.53 2.13 -2.61
N VAL A 52 10.04 1.90 -1.40
CA VAL A 52 10.59 2.94 -0.55
C VAL A 52 11.82 2.40 0.16
N SER A 53 12.82 3.25 0.34
CA SER A 53 14.03 2.89 1.07
C SER A 53 14.40 3.99 2.06
N PHE A 54 15.02 3.59 3.16
CA PHE A 54 15.59 4.53 4.11
C PHE A 54 16.76 5.27 3.44
N SER A 55 16.70 6.59 3.44
CA SER A 55 17.72 7.49 2.93
C SER A 55 18.51 8.10 4.09
N GLY A 56 19.77 8.49 3.86
CA GLY A 56 20.63 9.09 4.88
C GLY A 56 21.48 8.09 5.69
N ASP A 57 22.21 8.60 6.68
CA ASP A 57 23.07 7.78 7.53
C ASP A 57 22.27 7.13 8.66
N ARG A 58 22.05 5.82 8.55
CA ARG A 58 21.35 5.02 9.57
C ARG A 58 22.12 4.98 10.90
N SER A 59 23.40 5.34 10.92
CA SER A 59 24.22 5.36 12.13
C SER A 59 24.20 6.72 12.84
N ASP A 60 23.59 7.75 12.28
CA ASP A 60 23.57 9.11 12.82
C ASP A 60 22.23 9.77 12.52
N VAL A 61 21.16 9.23 13.11
CA VAL A 61 19.81 9.76 12.97
C VAL A 61 19.53 10.77 14.07
N LEU A 62 19.14 11.98 13.66
CA LEU A 62 18.91 13.09 14.58
C LEU A 62 17.74 12.80 15.53
N LEU A 63 18.02 12.88 16.83
CA LEU A 63 17.09 12.85 17.95
C LEU A 63 17.13 14.22 18.66
N ASP A 64 16.11 15.04 18.45
CA ASP A 64 15.95 16.30 19.19
C ASP A 64 15.30 16.03 20.55
N THR A 65 16.04 16.29 21.62
CA THR A 65 15.57 16.19 23.01
C THR A 65 15.39 17.55 23.68
N SER A 66 15.47 18.65 22.94
CA SER A 66 15.40 20.01 23.48
C SER A 66 13.97 20.47 23.80
N GLY A 67 12.98 19.85 23.15
CA GLY A 67 11.56 20.14 23.30
C GLY A 67 10.88 19.43 24.48
N ALA A 68 9.55 19.60 24.58
CA ALA A 68 8.73 18.90 25.57
C ALA A 68 8.54 17.40 25.23
N ASN A 69 8.55 17.08 23.94
CA ASN A 69 8.55 15.72 23.41
C ASN A 69 9.85 15.50 22.62
N GLN A 70 10.29 14.26 22.52
CA GLN A 70 11.41 13.89 21.66
C GLN A 70 10.95 13.83 20.20
N GLU A 71 11.78 14.32 19.30
CA GLU A 71 11.52 14.33 17.86
C GLU A 71 12.64 13.62 17.09
N ILE A 72 12.30 12.77 16.14
CA ILE A 72 13.25 12.03 15.31
C ILE A 72 13.09 12.45 13.86
N THR A 73 14.16 12.91 13.22
CA THR A 73 14.13 13.31 11.80
C THR A 73 14.65 12.19 10.92
N LEU A 74 13.81 11.78 9.96
CA LEU A 74 14.01 10.62 9.10
C LEU A 74 13.94 11.02 7.63
N TYR A 75 14.64 10.25 6.80
CA TYR A 75 14.66 10.46 5.36
C TYR A 75 14.28 9.17 4.63
N PHE A 76 13.36 9.28 3.67
CA PHE A 76 12.91 8.14 2.87
C PHE A 76 12.94 8.47 1.39
N GLN A 77 13.59 7.64 0.59
CA GLN A 77 13.62 7.78 -0.86
C GLN A 77 12.56 6.88 -1.49
N ASN A 78 11.84 7.40 -2.47
CA ASN A 78 11.06 6.56 -3.36
C ASN A 78 12.01 5.85 -4.33
N THR A 79 12.19 4.54 -4.16
CA THR A 79 13.01 3.69 -5.03
C THR A 79 12.18 2.98 -6.10
N GLY A 80 10.85 3.10 -6.02
CA GLY A 80 9.92 2.57 -7.00
C GLY A 80 9.72 3.52 -8.18
N ILE A 81 8.99 3.04 -9.19
CA ILE A 81 8.66 3.83 -10.38
C ILE A 81 7.34 4.59 -10.23
N ARG A 82 6.50 4.21 -9.25
CA ARG A 82 5.24 4.89 -8.97
C ARG A 82 5.44 6.06 -8.03
N PRO A 83 4.84 7.23 -8.28
CA PRO A 83 4.82 8.32 -7.30
C PRO A 83 4.10 7.90 -6.03
N LEU A 84 4.71 8.15 -4.88
CA LEU A 84 4.16 7.89 -3.56
C LEU A 84 3.24 9.02 -3.10
N ASP A 85 2.23 8.66 -2.31
CA ASP A 85 1.31 9.61 -1.71
C ASP A 85 1.89 10.15 -0.40
N LYS A 86 2.35 11.41 -0.44
CA LYS A 86 2.89 12.14 0.71
C LYS A 86 1.89 12.32 1.87
N SER A 87 0.59 12.13 1.63
CA SER A 87 -0.44 12.21 2.67
C SER A 87 -0.83 10.86 3.28
N SER A 88 -0.37 9.76 2.69
CA SER A 88 -0.80 8.39 3.03
C SER A 88 0.41 7.49 3.34
N PHE A 89 1.24 7.89 4.31
CA PHE A 89 2.29 7.04 4.87
C PHE A 89 2.11 6.90 6.39
N SER A 90 2.72 5.87 6.97
CA SER A 90 2.72 5.63 8.41
C SER A 90 4.11 5.20 8.84
N ILE A 91 4.58 5.74 9.96
CA ILE A 91 5.90 5.45 10.51
C ILE A 91 5.71 4.85 11.90
N PHE A 92 6.47 3.79 12.17
CA PHE A 92 6.52 3.13 13.45
C PHE A 92 7.96 3.12 13.96
N ILE A 93 8.14 3.44 15.24
CA ILE A 93 9.42 3.37 15.94
C ILE A 93 9.28 2.34 17.05
N GLU A 94 10.10 1.28 17.04
CA GLU A 94 9.99 0.13 17.95
C GLU A 94 8.58 -0.50 17.95
N GLY A 95 7.91 -0.47 16.79
CA GLY A 95 6.54 -0.99 16.63
C GLY A 95 5.42 -0.07 17.14
N THR A 96 5.74 1.07 17.73
CA THR A 96 4.76 2.10 18.14
C THR A 96 4.53 3.08 17.00
N TYR A 97 3.27 3.39 16.69
CA TYR A 97 2.93 4.38 15.68
C TYR A 97 3.39 5.77 16.10
N SER A 98 4.05 6.50 15.20
CA SER A 98 4.59 7.83 15.46
C SER A 98 3.84 8.89 14.68
N THR A 99 3.54 10.02 15.32
CA THR A 99 2.87 11.14 14.66
C THR A 99 3.89 12.02 13.93
N THR A 100 3.55 12.49 12.73
CA THR A 100 4.37 13.48 12.03
C THR A 100 4.26 14.84 12.72
N VAL A 101 5.41 15.45 13.00
CA VAL A 101 5.52 16.81 13.52
C VAL A 101 5.70 17.76 12.34
N GLY A 102 4.86 18.78 12.26
CA GLY A 102 4.93 19.77 11.18
C GLY A 102 4.59 19.20 9.80
N SER A 103 5.22 19.76 8.77
CA SER A 103 5.03 19.31 7.38
C SER A 103 6.24 18.52 6.92
N ALA A 104 6.02 17.34 6.33
CA ALA A 104 7.09 16.61 5.66
C ALA A 104 7.61 17.43 4.46
N SER A 105 8.90 17.39 4.18
CA SER A 105 9.58 18.15 3.12
C SER A 105 10.04 17.21 2.00
N LEU A 106 9.99 17.66 0.75
CA LEU A 106 10.43 16.87 -0.40
C LEU A 106 11.67 17.46 -1.04
N TYR A 107 12.57 16.59 -1.45
CA TYR A 107 13.80 16.91 -2.16
C TYR A 107 13.83 16.10 -3.46
N PRO A 108 13.72 16.74 -4.63
CA PRO A 108 13.46 18.16 -4.87
C PRO A 108 12.04 18.62 -4.43
N PRO A 109 11.83 19.93 -4.15
CA PRO A 109 10.55 20.48 -3.69
C PRO A 109 9.55 20.58 -4.85
N SER A 110 9.00 19.43 -5.24
CA SER A 110 8.14 19.27 -6.42
C SER A 110 6.65 19.06 -6.09
N GLY A 111 6.31 18.91 -4.81
CA GLY A 111 4.96 18.58 -4.35
C GLY A 111 4.55 17.13 -4.59
N VAL A 112 5.30 16.38 -5.40
CA VAL A 112 5.06 14.97 -5.72
C VAL A 112 6.24 14.14 -5.23
N TRP A 113 5.97 13.08 -4.49
CA TRP A 113 7.00 12.13 -4.07
C TRP A 113 7.29 11.13 -5.20
N GLY A 114 7.84 11.63 -6.30
CA GLY A 114 8.21 10.85 -7.48
C GLY A 114 9.39 9.91 -7.24
N SER A 115 9.71 9.08 -8.24
CA SER A 115 10.92 8.24 -8.25
C SER A 115 12.15 9.09 -7.93
N ASP A 116 13.04 8.55 -7.10
CA ASP A 116 14.30 9.17 -6.67
C ASP A 116 14.15 10.44 -5.84
N HIS A 117 12.93 10.85 -5.49
CA HIS A 117 12.70 11.95 -4.55
C HIS A 117 12.81 11.46 -3.11
N VAL A 118 13.37 12.30 -2.26
CA VAL A 118 13.53 12.04 -0.82
C VAL A 118 12.51 12.85 -0.04
N LEU A 119 11.82 12.18 0.88
CA LEU A 119 10.97 12.78 1.89
C LEU A 119 11.75 12.92 3.19
N GLU A 120 11.88 14.15 3.69
CA GLU A 120 12.28 14.43 5.08
C GLU A 120 11.02 14.51 5.94
N VAL A 121 11.02 13.81 7.05
CA VAL A 121 9.89 13.77 7.97
C VAL A 121 10.38 13.70 9.40
N THR A 122 9.83 14.57 10.24
CA THR A 122 10.06 14.54 11.68
C THR A 122 8.88 13.85 12.35
N VAL A 123 9.16 12.93 13.26
CA VAL A 123 8.14 12.17 13.99
C VAL A 123 8.32 12.27 15.49
N SER A 124 7.21 12.19 16.23
CA SER A 124 7.19 12.22 17.68
C SER A 124 6.06 11.33 18.22
N ASP A 125 6.26 10.80 19.41
CA ASP A 125 5.24 10.17 20.23
C ASP A 125 5.50 10.47 21.72
N ALA A 126 4.45 10.50 22.54
CA ALA A 126 4.57 10.77 23.97
C ALA A 126 5.28 9.64 24.75
N SER A 127 5.39 8.43 24.17
CA SER A 127 6.12 7.31 24.76
C SER A 127 7.62 7.37 24.50
N PHE A 128 8.10 8.28 23.65
CA PHE A 128 9.52 8.38 23.32
C PHE A 128 10.33 8.76 24.56
N SER A 129 11.32 7.91 24.86
CA SER A 129 12.23 8.05 26.00
C SER A 129 13.61 7.50 25.65
N PHE A 130 14.10 7.90 24.48
CA PHE A 130 15.38 7.50 23.92
C PHE A 130 16.54 8.35 24.44
N SER A 131 17.73 7.79 24.38
CA SER A 131 19.00 8.44 24.72
C SER A 131 19.90 8.52 23.49
N ASP A 132 20.95 9.34 23.60
CA ASP A 132 22.03 9.35 22.61
C ASP A 132 22.61 7.94 22.41
N ASN A 133 22.90 7.61 21.15
CA ASN A 133 23.47 6.33 20.70
C ASN A 133 22.54 5.10 20.87
N ASP A 134 21.26 5.30 21.22
CA ASP A 134 20.25 4.23 21.23
C ASP A 134 20.01 3.67 19.82
N ARG A 135 19.79 2.36 19.75
CA ARG A 135 19.40 1.69 18.51
C ARG A 135 17.90 1.44 18.52
N VAL A 136 17.23 1.91 17.47
CA VAL A 136 15.79 1.76 17.31
C VAL A 136 15.44 1.22 15.93
N THR A 137 14.38 0.44 15.85
CA THR A 137 13.81 -0.10 14.63
C THR A 137 12.78 0.87 14.07
N VAL A 138 13.04 1.37 12.87
CA VAL A 138 12.13 2.25 12.13
C VAL A 138 11.47 1.44 11.04
N THR A 139 10.13 1.46 11.01
CA THR A 139 9.34 0.89 9.92
C THR A 139 8.52 2.00 9.29
N ILE A 140 8.61 2.13 7.96
CA ILE A 140 7.69 2.95 7.19
C ILE A 140 6.79 2.07 6.34
N VAL A 141 5.52 2.44 6.24
CA VAL A 141 4.56 1.88 5.28
C VAL A 141 4.09 3.01 4.38
N VAL A 142 4.21 2.83 3.07
CA VAL A 142 3.84 3.83 2.06
C VAL A 142 2.81 3.28 1.10
N GLN A 143 2.08 4.20 0.47
CA GLN A 143 1.18 3.89 -0.63
C GLN A 143 1.53 4.73 -1.85
N SER A 144 1.35 4.15 -3.05
CA SER A 144 1.40 4.93 -4.28
C SER A 144 0.18 5.84 -4.40
N THR A 145 0.31 6.89 -5.21
CA THR A 145 -0.85 7.59 -5.77
C THR A 145 -1.69 6.63 -6.63
N VAL A 146 -2.99 6.92 -6.76
CA VAL A 146 -3.89 6.07 -7.57
C VAL A 146 -3.51 6.21 -9.04
N SER A 147 -3.22 5.09 -9.69
CA SER A 147 -3.03 5.02 -11.14
C SER A 147 -3.71 3.76 -11.66
N GLU A 148 -4.45 3.89 -12.76
CA GLU A 148 -5.26 2.81 -13.34
C GLU A 148 -6.28 2.19 -12.36
N GLY A 149 -6.76 2.98 -11.40
CA GLY A 149 -7.75 2.56 -10.41
C GLY A 149 -7.20 1.69 -9.27
N VAL A 150 -5.89 1.47 -9.21
CA VAL A 150 -5.23 0.74 -8.12
C VAL A 150 -4.17 1.61 -7.43
N LYS A 151 -3.83 1.22 -6.20
CA LYS A 151 -2.66 1.72 -5.46
C LYS A 151 -1.74 0.55 -5.17
N GLY A 152 -0.44 0.79 -5.20
CA GLY A 152 0.53 -0.14 -4.64
C GLY A 152 0.87 0.21 -3.20
N THR A 153 1.33 -0.77 -2.44
CA THR A 153 1.82 -0.60 -1.06
C THR A 153 3.21 -1.19 -0.94
N SER A 154 4.09 -0.50 -0.20
CA SER A 154 5.40 -1.04 0.17
C SER A 154 5.75 -0.64 1.61
N SER A 155 6.70 -1.35 2.20
CA SER A 155 7.22 -1.05 3.52
C SER A 155 8.70 -1.33 3.60
N GLU A 156 9.43 -0.46 4.29
CA GLU A 156 10.85 -0.63 4.61
C GLU A 156 11.01 -0.68 6.13
N THR A 157 11.89 -1.56 6.60
CA THR A 157 12.27 -1.64 8.02
C THR A 157 13.77 -1.59 8.16
N ALA A 158 14.26 -0.68 8.99
CA ALA A 158 15.68 -0.49 9.22
C ALA A 158 15.97 -0.24 10.71
N GLU A 159 17.05 -0.82 11.22
CA GLU A 159 17.64 -0.38 12.49
C GLU A 159 18.43 0.90 12.24
N VAL A 160 18.23 1.89 13.11
CA VAL A 160 18.96 3.14 13.10
C VAL A 160 19.54 3.44 14.48
N ARG A 161 20.59 4.24 14.51
CA ARG A 161 21.21 4.75 15.72
C ARG A 161 20.89 6.22 15.89
N LEU A 162 20.31 6.55 17.04
CA LEU A 162 19.92 7.91 17.39
C LEU A 162 21.13 8.70 17.89
N SER A 163 21.12 10.00 17.62
CA SER A 163 22.20 10.95 17.90
C SER A 163 21.60 12.30 18.26
N VAL A 164 22.02 12.87 19.39
CA VAL A 164 21.46 14.14 19.93
C VAL A 164 22.23 15.36 19.46
#